data_AF-A0A7W5HL85-F1
#
_entry.id   AF-A0A7W5HL85-F1
#
_cell.length_a   1.000
_cell.length_b   1.000
_cell.length_c   1.000
_cell.angle_alpha   90.00
_cell.angle_beta   90.00
_cell.angle_gamma   90.00
#
_symmetry.space_group_name_H-M   'P 1'
#
loop_
_entity.id
_entity.type
_entity.pdbx_description
1 polymer ?
#
loop_
_entity_poly.entity_id
_entity_poly.type
_entity_poly.pdbx_seq_one_letter_code
_entity_poly.pdbx_strand_id
1 'polypeptide(L)'
;MHKHVEWDDPGAAGVLRYYADHPQDYPEPHVGSIVSALFRGFTVRVRVEARVDETSIGEVVALIAADNGRRKQSVGDLAMGDTVRLPDASRAMEPHHPEAEDDDERD
;
A
#
# COMPACT_ATOMS: atom_id res chain seq x y z
N MET A 1 -5.24 -9.80 15.62
CA MET A 1 -4.33 -8.76 16.17
C MET A 1 -3.72 -8.04 14.98
N HIS A 2 -3.80 -6.71 14.92
CA HIS A 2 -3.20 -5.95 13.81
C HIS A 2 -1.75 -5.63 14.12
N LYS A 3 -0.88 -5.69 13.12
CA LYS A 3 0.49 -5.25 13.23
C LYS A 3 0.56 -3.72 13.19
N HIS A 4 1.31 -3.14 14.13
CA HIS A 4 1.61 -1.72 14.08
C HIS A 4 2.70 -1.48 13.03
N VAL A 5 2.46 -0.51 12.14
CA VAL A 5 3.39 -0.13 11.07
C VAL A 5 3.53 1.38 11.09
N GLU A 6 4.78 1.85 11.13
CA GLU A 6 5.11 3.24 10.89
C GLU A 6 5.26 3.43 9.39
N TRP A 7 4.22 3.98 8.75
CA TRP A 7 4.21 4.25 7.32
C TRP A 7 5.09 5.45 6.98
N ASP A 8 5.74 5.41 5.83
CA ASP A 8 6.48 6.57 5.32
C ASP A 8 5.49 7.68 4.90
N ASP A 9 5.92 8.95 4.99
CA ASP A 9 5.15 10.07 4.44
C ASP A 9 5.12 9.95 2.90
N PRO A 10 3.92 9.87 2.28
CA PRO A 10 3.82 9.74 0.83
C PRO A 10 4.20 11.02 0.07
N GLY A 11 4.27 12.18 0.72
CA GLY A 11 4.72 13.44 0.12
C GLY A 11 3.98 13.82 -1.17
N ALA A 12 4.69 13.87 -2.29
CA ALA A 12 4.11 14.18 -3.60
C ALA A 12 3.25 13.03 -4.18
N ALA A 13 3.47 11.80 -3.72
CA ALA A 13 2.71 10.63 -4.15
C ALA A 13 1.42 10.43 -3.33
N GLY A 14 1.12 11.29 -2.35
CA GLY A 14 -0.05 11.12 -1.48
C GLY A 14 -1.38 11.13 -2.23
N VAL A 15 -2.25 10.16 -1.94
CA VAL A 15 -3.59 10.09 -2.56
C VAL A 15 -4.43 11.31 -2.19
N LEU A 16 -4.46 11.70 -0.91
CA LEU A 16 -5.20 12.89 -0.48
C LEU A 16 -4.69 14.17 -1.15
N ARG A 17 -3.38 14.27 -1.38
CA ARG A 17 -2.78 15.38 -2.11
C ARG A 17 -3.23 15.41 -3.57
N TYR A 18 -3.26 14.24 -4.22
CA TYR A 18 -3.71 14.13 -5.61
C TYR A 18 -5.15 14.62 -5.80
N TYR A 19 -6.04 14.33 -4.84
CA TYR A 19 -7.44 14.77 -4.88
C TYR A 19 -7.71 16.12 -4.20
N ALA A 20 -6.68 16.87 -3.78
CA ALA A 20 -6.88 18.10 -3.01
C ALA A 20 -7.71 19.16 -3.75
N ASP A 21 -7.52 19.29 -5.07
CA ASP A 21 -8.26 20.25 -5.90
C ASP A 21 -9.67 19.73 -6.29
N HIS A 22 -9.91 18.42 -6.18
CA HIS A 22 -11.14 17.75 -6.57
C HIS A 22 -11.54 16.66 -5.55
N PRO A 23 -11.87 17.04 -4.30
CA PRO A 23 -12.12 16.08 -3.22
C PRO A 23 -13.34 15.20 -3.48
N GLN A 24 -14.31 15.66 -4.29
CA GLN A 24 -15.47 14.87 -4.69
C GLN A 24 -15.13 13.66 -5.57
N ASP A 25 -13.96 13.67 -6.21
CA ASP A 25 -13.49 12.59 -7.06
C ASP A 25 -12.69 11.54 -6.27
N TYR A 26 -12.45 11.77 -4.97
CA TYR A 26 -11.74 10.83 -4.10
C TYR A 26 -12.54 9.52 -3.94
N PRO A 27 -12.02 8.38 -4.42
CA PRO A 27 -12.68 7.10 -4.21
C PRO A 27 -12.38 6.62 -2.79
N GLU A 28 -13.41 6.60 -1.94
CA GLU A 28 -13.28 6.03 -0.60
C GLU A 28 -12.99 4.52 -0.68
N PRO A 29 -11.94 4.02 0.03
CA PRO A 29 -11.67 2.60 0.11
C PRO A 29 -12.83 1.84 0.76
N HIS A 30 -13.24 0.75 0.14
CA HIS A 30 -14.23 -0.17 0.68
C HIS A 30 -13.62 -1.57 0.81
N VAL A 31 -14.32 -2.47 1.51
CA VAL A 31 -13.90 -3.88 1.65
C VAL A 31 -13.67 -4.49 0.26
N GLY A 32 -12.50 -5.11 0.06
CA GLY A 32 -12.05 -5.65 -1.22
C GLY A 32 -11.20 -4.68 -2.06
N SER A 33 -11.21 -3.37 -1.76
CA SER A 33 -10.31 -2.40 -2.41
C SER A 33 -8.85 -2.78 -2.17
N ILE A 34 -8.00 -2.53 -3.16
CA ILE A 34 -6.54 -2.56 -3.00
C ILE A 34 -6.07 -1.12 -2.89
N VAL A 35 -5.48 -0.77 -1.76
CA VAL A 35 -4.90 0.55 -1.51
C VAL A 35 -3.40 0.41 -1.28
N SER A 36 -2.65 1.45 -1.58
CA SER A 36 -1.19 1.43 -1.52
C SER A 36 -0.66 2.44 -0.50
N ALA A 37 0.48 2.13 0.09
CA ALA A 37 1.26 2.99 0.99
C ALA A 37 2.75 2.77 0.78
N LEU A 38 3.59 3.62 1.38
CA LEU A 38 5.05 3.49 1.32
C LEU A 38 5.61 3.00 2.66
N PHE A 39 6.57 2.08 2.59
CA PHE A 39 7.27 1.57 3.75
C PHE A 39 8.72 1.20 3.42
N ARG A 40 9.68 1.91 3.99
CA ARG A 40 11.13 1.66 3.88
C ARG A 40 11.61 1.45 2.44
N GLY A 41 11.11 2.27 1.51
CA GLY A 41 11.45 2.19 0.09
C GLY A 41 10.70 1.11 -0.70
N PHE A 42 9.61 0.59 -0.15
CA PHE A 42 8.70 -0.33 -0.82
C PHE A 42 7.32 0.29 -0.98
N THR A 43 6.67 0.01 -2.11
CA THR A 43 5.22 0.13 -2.23
C THR A 43 4.59 -1.09 -1.57
N VAL A 44 3.68 -0.85 -0.64
CA VAL A 44 2.91 -1.89 0.05
C VAL A 44 1.48 -1.83 -0.44
N ARG A 45 0.97 -2.95 -1.00
CA ARG A 45 -0.45 -3.08 -1.35
C ARG A 45 -1.19 -3.76 -0.21
N VAL A 46 -2.31 -3.17 0.19
CA VAL A 46 -3.18 -3.65 1.26
C VAL A 46 -4.57 -3.92 0.69
N ARG A 47 -5.06 -5.15 0.84
CA ARG A 47 -6.46 -5.49 0.56
C ARG A 47 -7.29 -5.11 1.77
N VAL A 48 -8.22 -4.18 1.60
CA VAL A 48 -9.09 -3.70 2.68
C VAL A 48 -10.06 -4.79 3.11
N GLU A 49 -10.09 -5.10 4.40
CA GLU A 49 -11.01 -6.04 5.03
C GLU A 49 -12.06 -5.33 5.91
N ALA A 50 -11.69 -4.18 6.47
CA ALA A 50 -12.58 -3.30 7.21
C ALA A 50 -12.12 -1.84 7.10
N ARG A 51 -13.00 -0.91 7.47
CA ARG A 51 -12.70 0.53 7.52
C ARG A 51 -13.29 1.15 8.79
N VAL A 52 -12.50 1.96 9.47
CA VAL A 52 -12.86 2.66 10.71
C VAL A 52 -12.20 4.04 10.69
N ASP A 53 -12.96 5.12 10.82
CA ASP A 53 -12.46 6.50 10.98
C ASP A 53 -11.26 6.82 10.07
N GLU A 54 -11.48 6.84 8.75
CA GLU A 54 -10.45 7.17 7.74
C GLU A 54 -9.22 6.23 7.75
N THR A 55 -9.36 5.07 8.38
CA THR A 55 -8.32 4.04 8.44
C THR A 55 -8.83 2.77 7.79
N SER A 56 -8.13 2.31 6.76
CA SER A 56 -8.32 0.98 6.21
C SER A 56 -7.61 -0.05 7.08
N ILE A 57 -8.30 -1.13 7.41
CA ILE A 57 -7.73 -2.31 8.08
C ILE A 57 -7.72 -3.43 7.05
N GLY A 58 -6.58 -4.06 6.82
CA GLY A 58 -6.49 -5.03 5.75
C GLY A 58 -5.21 -5.83 5.71
N GLU A 59 -5.19 -6.82 4.84
CA GLU A 59 -4.08 -7.75 4.63
C GLU A 59 -3.05 -7.17 3.66
N VAL A 60 -1.76 -7.28 3.99
CA VAL A 60 -0.66 -7.00 3.06
C VAL A 60 -0.62 -8.06 1.97
N VAL A 61 -0.91 -7.67 0.73
CA VAL A 61 -0.97 -8.57 -0.42
C VAL A 61 0.20 -8.41 -1.40
N ALA A 62 1.00 -7.36 -1.26
CA ALA A 62 2.26 -7.22 -2.00
C ALA A 62 3.23 -6.26 -1.30
N LEU A 63 4.52 -6.57 -1.37
CA LEU A 63 5.64 -5.68 -1.04
C LEU A 63 6.52 -5.56 -2.29
N ILE A 64 6.59 -4.36 -2.87
CA ILE A 64 7.22 -4.11 -4.17
C ILE A 64 8.33 -3.08 -4.00
N ALA A 65 9.57 -3.43 -4.34
CA ALA A 65 10.70 -2.51 -4.19
C ALA A 65 10.56 -1.32 -5.14
N ALA A 66 10.71 -0.10 -4.63
CA ALA A 66 10.51 1.11 -5.42
C ALA A 66 11.59 1.32 -6.51
N ASP A 67 12.78 0.74 -6.33
CA ASP A 67 13.94 0.93 -7.21
C ASP A 67 13.91 0.05 -8.47
N ASN A 68 13.38 -1.17 -8.37
CA ASN A 68 13.44 -2.18 -9.44
C ASN A 68 12.16 -3.02 -9.60
N GLY A 69 11.08 -2.72 -8.86
CA GLY A 69 9.82 -3.46 -8.99
C GLY A 69 9.84 -4.88 -8.41
N ARG A 70 10.97 -5.36 -7.84
CA ARG A 70 11.07 -6.71 -7.31
C ARG A 70 10.13 -6.92 -6.13
N ARG A 71 9.37 -8.01 -6.16
CA ARG A 71 8.50 -8.43 -5.06
C ARG A 71 9.28 -9.11 -3.95
N LYS A 72 8.85 -8.91 -2.70
CA LYS A 72 9.40 -9.60 -1.54
C LYS A 72 8.31 -10.19 -0.66
N GLN A 73 8.62 -11.29 0.01
CA GLN A 73 7.75 -11.89 1.03
C GLN A 73 7.77 -11.07 2.33
N SER A 74 8.86 -10.37 2.63
CA SER A 74 9.00 -9.52 3.81
C SER A 74 10.01 -8.37 3.62
N VAL A 75 9.81 -7.30 4.38
CA VAL A 75 10.67 -6.11 4.45
C VAL A 75 10.70 -5.63 5.91
N GLY A 76 11.88 -5.66 6.53
CA GLY A 76 12.00 -5.35 7.96
C GLY A 76 11.08 -6.26 8.77
N ASP A 77 10.18 -5.65 9.55
CA ASP A 77 9.23 -6.40 10.35
C ASP A 77 7.95 -6.74 9.59
N LEU A 78 7.66 -6.15 8.43
CA LEU A 78 6.41 -6.34 7.68
C LEU A 78 6.52 -7.51 6.69
N ALA A 79 5.49 -8.36 6.61
CA ALA A 79 5.41 -9.50 5.71
C ALA A 79 4.08 -9.56 4.96
N MET A 80 4.06 -10.24 3.82
CA MET A 80 2.81 -10.61 3.16
C MET A 80 1.92 -11.44 4.10
N GLY A 81 0.62 -11.18 4.06
CA GLY A 81 -0.38 -11.78 4.96
C GLY A 81 -0.57 -11.05 6.29
N ASP A 82 0.29 -10.10 6.65
CA ASP A 82 0.10 -9.30 7.86
C ASP A 82 -1.17 -8.44 7.75
N THR A 83 -2.04 -8.48 8.76
CA THR A 83 -3.14 -7.51 8.87
C THR A 83 -2.64 -6.21 9.50
N VAL A 84 -2.80 -5.09 8.80
CA VAL A 84 -2.30 -3.77 9.19
C VAL A 84 -3.42 -2.73 9.29
N ARG A 85 -3.11 -1.60 9.93
CA ARG A 85 -3.91 -0.38 9.89
C ARG A 85 -3.21 0.61 8.97
N LEU A 86 -3.92 1.10 7.96
CA LEU A 86 -3.44 2.08 6.99
C LEU A 86 -4.34 3.33 7.03
N PRO A 87 -3.89 4.41 7.66
CA PRO A 87 -4.59 5.70 7.60
C PRO A 87 -4.62 6.26 6.18
N ASP A 88 -5.70 6.96 5.82
CA ASP A 88 -5.85 7.60 4.51
C ASP A 88 -4.72 8.62 4.24
N ALA A 89 -4.23 9.31 5.29
CA ALA A 89 -3.12 10.25 5.21
C ALA A 89 -1.78 9.61 4.79
N SER A 90 -1.61 8.30 5.03
CA SER A 90 -0.41 7.54 4.65
C SER A 90 -0.54 6.87 3.28
N ARG A 91 -1.71 6.96 2.62
CA ARG A 91 -1.92 6.34 1.31
C ARG A 91 -1.10 7.04 0.24
N ALA A 92 -0.48 6.23 -0.61
CA ALA A 92 0.27 6.66 -1.77
C ALA A 92 -0.37 6.15 -3.07
N MET A 93 -0.26 6.96 -4.12
CA MET A 93 -0.45 6.53 -5.49
C MET A 93 0.59 5.45 -5.80
N GLU A 94 0.18 4.42 -6.52
CA GLU A 94 1.12 3.39 -6.92
C GLU A 94 2.06 3.94 -8.02
N PRO A 95 3.38 3.90 -7.82
CA PRO A 95 4.32 4.33 -8.85
C PRO A 95 4.33 3.31 -9.99
N HIS A 96 4.66 3.78 -11.19
CA HIS A 96 4.98 2.87 -12.29
C HIS A 96 6.32 2.19 -11.97
N HIS A 97 6.27 0.95 -11.51
CA HIS A 97 7.46 0.16 -11.29
C HIS A 97 8.05 -0.26 -12.64
N PRO A 98 9.37 -0.15 -12.86
CA PRO A 98 9.99 -0.80 -14.00
C PRO A 98 9.65 -2.30 -13.93
N GLU A 99 9.15 -2.87 -15.03
CA GLU A 99 8.74 -4.28 -15.08
C GLU A 99 9.89 -5.14 -14.56
N ALA A 100 9.70 -5.74 -13.38
CA ALA A 100 10.52 -6.87 -13.01
C ALA A 100 10.13 -7.98 -13.97
N GLU A 101 11.09 -8.57 -14.68
CA GLU A 101 10.86 -9.82 -15.40
C GLU A 101 10.25 -10.80 -14.40
N ASP A 102 8.95 -11.07 -14.55
CA ASP A 102 8.20 -11.99 -13.69
C ASP A 102 8.87 -13.36 -13.85
N ASP A 103 9.69 -13.74 -12.87
CA ASP A 103 10.24 -15.09 -12.74
C ASP A 103 9.11 -16.00 -12.23
N ASP A 104 8.08 -16.16 -13.07
CA ASP A 104 6.98 -17.12 -12.96
C ASP A 104 7.51 -18.49 -13.43
N GLU A 105 8.65 -18.95 -12.88
CA GLU A 105 9.08 -20.35 -13.01
C GLU A 105 8.31 -21.18 -11.98
N ARG A 106 7.08 -21.55 -12.38
CA ARG A 106 6.30 -22.60 -11.73
C ARG A 106 6.77 -23.96 -12.26
N ASP A 107 7.56 -24.68 -11.47
CA ASP A 107 7.70 -26.16 -11.54
C ASP A 107 6.44 -26.86 -10.99
#